data_AF-A0A1B6DZ73-F1
#
_entry.id   AF-A0A1B6DZ73-F1
#
_cell.length_a   1.000
_cell.length_b   1.000
_cell.length_c   1.000
_cell.angle_alpha   90.00
_cell.angle_beta   90.00
_cell.angle_gamma   90.00
#
_symmetry.space_group_name_H-M   'P 1'
#
loop_
_entity.id
_entity.type
_entity.pdbx_description
1 polymer ?
#
loop_
_entity_poly.entity_id
_entity_poly.type
_entity_poly.pdbx_seq_one_letter_code
_entity_poly.pdbx_strand_id
1 'polypeptide(L)'
;MLHVCVWHDPIPRYFCRTMIKEATFWGRDYVLSGSDCGHVFIWDRYTAQLVMLLEADHHVVNCIQPHPFLPLLATSGIDYDVKLWAPNKAEPSFDYEKADELMKRNAVMLEETKDTITVPASFMIRMLACLNQIRRGRNTGLRQRGRRRDGNREGGSE
;
A
#
# COMPACT_ATOMS: atom_id res chain seq x y z
N MET A 1 2.43 -14.98 15.59
CA MET A 1 2.35 -16.00 14.53
C MET A 1 0.93 -15.96 13.98
N LEU A 2 0.67 -15.08 13.01
CA LEU A 2 -0.64 -15.00 12.36
C LEU A 2 -0.66 -16.09 11.28
N HIS A 3 -1.46 -17.13 11.52
CA HIS A 3 -1.79 -18.13 10.53
C HIS A 3 -2.68 -17.45 9.48
N VAL A 4 -2.10 -17.11 8.33
CA VAL A 4 -2.86 -16.79 7.13
C VAL A 4 -3.45 -18.12 6.64
N CYS A 5 -4.76 -18.33 6.85
CA CYS A 5 -5.46 -19.45 6.24
C CYS A 5 -5.46 -19.26 4.73
N VAL A 6 -4.58 -19.99 4.04
CA VAL A 6 -4.62 -20.12 2.58
C VAL A 6 -5.70 -21.15 2.26
N TRP A 7 -6.85 -20.69 1.78
CA TRP A 7 -7.90 -21.57 1.28
C TRP A 7 -7.50 -22.12 -0.09
N HIS A 8 -7.60 -23.44 -0.25
CA HIS A 8 -7.28 -24.16 -1.47
C HIS A 8 -8.50 -24.13 -2.39
N ASP A 9 -8.62 -23.06 -3.18
CA ASP A 9 -9.53 -22.97 -4.33
C ASP A 9 -8.70 -23.17 -5.62
N PRO A 10 -9.17 -23.96 -6.61
CA PRO A 10 -8.42 -24.24 -7.85
C PRO A 10 -8.32 -23.03 -8.80
N ILE A 11 -8.84 -21.85 -8.41
CA ILE A 11 -8.68 -20.57 -9.09
C ILE A 11 -8.21 -19.57 -8.04
N PRO A 12 -6.98 -19.04 -8.12
CA PRO A 12 -6.49 -18.13 -7.10
C PRO A 12 -7.16 -16.76 -7.27
N ARG A 13 -8.31 -16.56 -6.62
CA ARG A 13 -8.94 -15.24 -6.46
C ARG A 13 -8.22 -14.53 -5.30
N TYR A 14 -7.15 -13.81 -5.62
CA TYR A 14 -6.46 -12.99 -4.63
C TYR A 14 -7.26 -11.71 -4.36
N PHE A 15 -7.96 -11.65 -3.23
CA PHE A 15 -8.88 -10.56 -2.92
C PHE A 15 -8.22 -9.32 -2.28
N CYS A 16 -7.06 -9.46 -1.66
CA CYS A 16 -6.29 -8.37 -1.06
C CYS A 16 -4.88 -8.30 -1.66
N ARG A 17 -4.50 -7.13 -2.20
CA ARG A 17 -3.24 -6.95 -2.94
C ARG A 17 -2.00 -6.95 -2.04
N THR A 18 -2.09 -6.60 -0.78
CA THR A 18 -0.90 -6.22 -0.01
C THR A 18 -1.24 -6.19 1.49
N MET A 19 -0.22 -6.36 2.35
CA MET A 19 -0.30 -6.46 3.82
C MET A 19 -1.64 -6.01 4.43
N ILE A 20 -2.41 -6.96 4.97
CA ILE A 20 -3.58 -6.65 5.80
C ILE A 20 -3.10 -5.70 6.91
N LYS A 21 -3.53 -4.44 6.85
CA LYS A 21 -3.20 -3.42 7.86
C LYS A 21 -3.97 -3.71 9.13
N GLU A 22 -5.27 -3.93 8.99
CA GLU A 22 -6.15 -4.38 10.04
C GLU A 22 -7.18 -5.38 9.48
N ALA A 23 -7.39 -6.46 10.23
CA ALA A 23 -8.51 -7.35 10.07
C ALA A 23 -9.16 -7.56 11.44
N THR A 24 -10.48 -7.44 11.51
CA THR A 24 -11.22 -7.47 12.76
C THR A 24 -12.57 -8.17 12.60
N PHE A 25 -13.11 -8.71 13.69
CA PHE A 25 -14.44 -9.30 13.68
C PHE A 25 -15.49 -8.22 13.82
N TRP A 26 -16.59 -8.36 13.09
CA TRP A 26 -17.79 -7.56 13.29
C TRP A 26 -18.94 -8.45 13.70
N GLY A 27 -19.29 -8.37 14.99
CA GLY A 27 -20.19 -9.35 15.60
C GLY A 27 -19.58 -10.76 15.57
N ARG A 28 -20.43 -11.78 15.38
CA ARG A 28 -20.02 -13.20 15.36
C ARG A 28 -19.84 -13.76 13.95
N ASP A 29 -20.41 -13.06 12.97
CA ASP A 29 -20.72 -13.61 11.66
C ASP A 29 -19.86 -13.01 10.54
N TYR A 30 -19.20 -11.87 10.80
CA TYR A 30 -18.44 -11.16 9.77
C TYR A 30 -16.98 -10.91 10.16
N VAL A 31 -16.13 -10.88 9.13
CA VAL A 31 -14.74 -10.45 9.19
C VAL A 31 -14.57 -9.23 8.30
N LEU A 32 -13.96 -8.18 8.82
CA LEU A 32 -13.60 -6.96 8.09
C LEU A 32 -12.11 -6.97 7.77
N SER A 33 -11.72 -6.47 6.61
CA SER A 33 -10.31 -6.29 6.26
C SER A 33 -10.09 -5.03 5.42
N GLY A 34 -9.05 -4.27 5.76
CA GLY A 34 -8.63 -3.07 5.02
C GLY A 34 -7.61 -3.43 3.93
N SER A 35 -7.63 -2.67 2.84
CA SER A 35 -6.77 -2.91 1.67
C SER A 35 -6.06 -1.64 1.21
N ASP A 36 -4.91 -1.81 0.57
CA ASP A 36 -4.16 -0.72 -0.08
C ASP A 36 -4.79 -0.26 -1.41
N CYS A 37 -6.00 -0.72 -1.73
CA CYS A 37 -6.82 -0.17 -2.81
C CYS A 37 -7.88 0.81 -2.30
N GLY A 38 -7.82 1.21 -1.02
CA GLY A 38 -8.75 2.16 -0.42
C GLY A 38 -10.09 1.56 0.00
N HIS A 39 -10.22 0.24 -0.04
CA HIS A 39 -11.49 -0.45 0.23
C HIS A 39 -11.44 -1.28 1.52
N VAL A 40 -12.60 -1.36 2.18
CA VAL A 40 -12.89 -2.34 3.22
C VAL A 40 -13.70 -3.47 2.63
N PHE A 41 -13.23 -4.69 2.84
CA PHE A 41 -13.91 -5.92 2.44
C PHE A 41 -14.58 -6.54 3.66
N ILE A 42 -15.84 -6.94 3.50
CA ILE A 42 -16.64 -7.58 4.56
C ILE A 42 -17.00 -8.98 4.09
N TRP A 43 -16.54 -9.95 4.87
CA TRP A 43 -16.65 -11.37 4.56
C TRP A 43 -17.64 -12.03 5.52
N ASP A 44 -18.50 -12.88 4.99
CA ASP A 44 -19.20 -13.85 5.82
C ASP A 44 -18.20 -14.88 6.34
N ARG A 45 -18.14 -15.02 7.66
CA ARG A 45 -17.13 -15.83 8.35
C ARG A 45 -17.23 -17.31 8.03
N TYR A 46 -18.42 -17.83 7.78
CA TYR A 46 -18.66 -19.27 7.64
C TYR A 46 -18.54 -19.73 6.20
N THR A 47 -19.01 -18.92 5.27
CA THR A 47 -19.01 -19.20 3.83
C THR A 47 -17.79 -18.64 3.11
N ALA A 48 -17.04 -17.74 3.76
CA ALA A 48 -15.94 -16.99 3.16
C ALA A 48 -16.34 -16.14 1.94
N GLN A 49 -17.64 -15.89 1.75
CA GLN A 49 -18.13 -15.06 0.65
C GLN A 49 -17.97 -13.59 0.99
N LEU A 50 -17.60 -12.79 -0.03
CA LEU A 50 -17.63 -11.34 0.09
C LEU A 50 -19.09 -10.89 0.06
N VAL A 51 -19.54 -10.24 1.15
CA VAL A 51 -20.93 -9.81 1.31
C VAL A 51 -21.10 -8.30 1.26
N MET A 52 -20.02 -7.53 1.44
CA MET A 52 -20.05 -6.08 1.30
C MET A 52 -18.66 -5.52 0.97
N LEU A 53 -18.66 -4.42 0.22
CA LEU A 53 -17.47 -3.68 -0.21
C LEU A 53 -17.71 -2.20 0.03
N LEU A 54 -16.83 -1.57 0.80
CA LEU A 54 -16.91 -0.15 1.13
C LEU A 54 -15.68 0.58 0.59
N GLU A 55 -15.89 1.69 -0.12
CA GLU A 55 -14.83 2.57 -0.59
C GLU A 55 -14.52 3.60 0.50
N ALA A 56 -13.50 3.31 1.32
CA ALA A 56 -13.27 4.01 2.59
C ALA A 56 -12.11 5.00 2.58
N ASP A 57 -11.23 4.93 1.59
CA ASP A 57 -10.15 5.87 1.39
C ASP A 57 -9.78 5.88 -0.10
N HIS A 58 -9.12 6.92 -0.60
CA HIS A 58 -8.68 6.92 -1.99
C HIS A 58 -7.45 6.03 -2.21
N HIS A 59 -6.67 5.78 -1.17
CA HIS A 59 -5.41 5.07 -1.25
C HIS A 59 -5.41 3.80 -0.42
N VAL A 60 -5.37 3.91 0.90
CA VAL A 60 -5.14 2.76 1.79
C VAL A 60 -6.03 2.91 3.01
N VAL A 61 -6.69 1.81 3.40
CA VAL A 61 -7.37 1.75 4.69
C VAL A 61 -6.45 1.09 5.72
N ASN A 62 -6.02 1.86 6.71
CA ASN A 62 -5.11 1.39 7.75
C ASN A 62 -5.86 0.92 9.00
N CYS A 63 -6.98 1.57 9.33
CA CYS A 63 -7.73 1.32 10.55
C CYS A 63 -9.21 1.01 10.27
N ILE A 64 -9.75 0.02 10.99
CA ILE A 64 -11.13 -0.46 10.93
C ILE A 64 -11.60 -0.75 12.35
N GLN A 65 -12.53 0.06 12.86
CA GLN A 65 -13.04 -0.05 14.22
C GLN A 65 -14.56 -0.18 14.22
N PRO A 66 -15.10 -1.41 14.28
CA PRO A 66 -16.54 -1.62 14.45
C PRO A 66 -16.99 -1.20 15.85
N HIS A 67 -18.15 -0.58 15.94
CA HIS A 67 -18.75 -0.27 17.23
C HIS A 67 -19.14 -1.59 17.94
N PRO A 68 -18.88 -1.73 19.26
CA PRO A 68 -19.04 -3.01 19.97
C PRO A 68 -20.48 -3.54 20.00
N PHE A 69 -21.48 -2.66 19.89
CA PHE A 69 -22.90 -3.02 20.06
C PHE A 69 -23.84 -2.52 18.95
N LEU A 70 -23.38 -1.59 18.13
CA LEU A 70 -24.24 -0.91 17.15
C LEU A 70 -23.71 -1.28 15.77
N PRO A 71 -24.55 -1.29 14.73
CA PRO A 71 -24.11 -1.50 13.36
C PRO A 71 -23.42 -0.23 12.82
N LEU A 72 -22.40 0.24 13.51
CA LEU A 72 -21.61 1.41 13.13
C LEU A 72 -20.16 0.97 12.92
N LEU A 73 -19.49 1.62 11.96
CA LEU A 73 -18.09 1.35 11.65
C LEU A 73 -17.35 2.68 11.52
N ALA A 74 -16.16 2.75 12.09
CA ALA A 74 -15.21 3.84 11.84
C ALA A 74 -14.03 3.32 11.03
N THR A 75 -13.62 4.05 10.01
CA THR A 75 -12.48 3.70 9.17
C THR A 75 -11.58 4.91 8.96
N SER A 76 -10.27 4.69 8.89
CA SER A 76 -9.32 5.73 8.49
C SER A 76 -8.16 5.16 7.69
N GLY A 77 -7.57 6.00 6.86
CA GLY A 77 -6.52 5.62 5.93
C GLY A 77 -5.30 6.51 5.99
N ILE A 78 -4.80 6.92 4.82
CA ILE A 78 -3.69 7.89 4.68
C ILE A 78 -4.24 9.31 4.49
N ASP A 79 -5.49 9.42 4.04
CA ASP A 79 -6.14 10.70 3.87
C ASP A 79 -6.36 11.41 5.23
N TYR A 80 -6.68 12.71 5.17
CA TYR A 80 -6.83 13.57 6.36
C TYR A 80 -8.22 13.48 7.01
N ASP A 81 -8.96 12.40 6.76
CA ASP A 81 -10.32 12.21 7.25
C ASP A 81 -10.52 10.86 7.97
N VAL A 82 -11.63 10.80 8.71
CA VAL A 82 -12.15 9.57 9.32
C VAL A 82 -13.58 9.42 8.81
N LYS A 83 -13.91 8.23 8.32
CA LYS A 83 -15.23 7.95 7.77
C LYS A 83 -16.03 7.09 8.75
N LEU A 84 -17.29 7.49 8.95
CA LEU A 84 -18.25 6.76 9.77
C LEU A 84 -19.33 6.15 8.87
N TRP A 85 -19.63 4.89 9.10
CA TRP A 85 -20.60 4.12 8.33
C TRP A 85 -21.76 3.72 9.21
N ALA A 86 -22.95 3.82 8.65
CA ALA A 86 -24.19 3.31 9.22
C ALA A 86 -25.04 2.69 8.10
N PRO A 87 -25.83 1.65 8.39
CA PRO A 87 -26.80 1.10 7.47
C PRO A 87 -27.77 2.20 7.01
N ASN A 88 -27.91 2.36 5.70
CA ASN A 88 -28.82 3.34 5.10
C ASN A 88 -29.97 2.68 4.31
N LYS A 89 -29.91 1.37 4.10
CA LYS A 89 -30.96 0.59 3.41
C LYS A 89 -31.63 -0.36 4.40
N ALA A 90 -32.93 -0.56 4.20
CA ALA A 90 -33.70 -1.55 4.96
C ALA A 90 -33.36 -2.99 4.58
N GLU A 91 -32.97 -3.22 3.32
CA GLU A 91 -32.60 -4.53 2.79
C GLU A 91 -31.13 -4.57 2.37
N PRO A 92 -30.44 -5.71 2.58
CA PRO A 92 -29.07 -5.88 2.14
C PRO A 92 -29.01 -5.94 0.60
N SER A 93 -28.09 -5.19 0.02
CA SER A 93 -27.81 -5.21 -1.42
C SER A 93 -26.31 -5.22 -1.64
N PHE A 94 -25.81 -6.14 -2.47
CA PHE A 94 -24.40 -6.22 -2.82
C PHE A 94 -24.21 -6.25 -4.33
N ASP A 95 -23.31 -5.41 -4.83
CA ASP A 95 -22.98 -5.30 -6.24
C ASP A 95 -21.81 -6.25 -6.57
N TYR A 96 -22.16 -7.43 -7.08
CA TYR A 96 -21.19 -8.47 -7.43
C TYR A 96 -20.35 -8.10 -8.66
N GLU A 97 -20.89 -7.33 -9.60
CA GLU A 97 -20.15 -6.92 -10.81
C GLU A 97 -19.04 -5.94 -10.43
N LYS A 98 -19.38 -4.90 -9.65
CA LYS A 98 -18.39 -3.95 -9.13
C LYS A 98 -17.32 -4.64 -8.30
N ALA A 99 -17.72 -5.62 -7.48
CA ALA A 99 -16.78 -6.40 -6.68
C ALA A 99 -15.82 -7.21 -7.54
N ASP A 100 -16.31 -7.94 -8.54
CA ASP A 100 -15.51 -8.77 -9.44
C ASP A 100 -14.55 -7.92 -10.30
N GLU A 101 -14.99 -6.76 -10.79
CA GLU A 101 -14.14 -5.79 -11.48
C GLU A 101 -12.99 -5.30 -10.59
N LEU A 102 -13.30 -4.93 -9.35
CA LEU A 102 -12.29 -4.47 -8.41
C LEU A 102 -11.29 -5.57 -8.04
N MET A 103 -11.77 -6.81 -7.92
CA MET A 103 -10.92 -7.99 -7.69
C MET A 103 -9.99 -8.25 -8.88
N LYS A 104 -10.51 -8.19 -10.11
CA LYS A 104 -9.69 -8.31 -11.33
C LYS A 104 -8.63 -7.22 -11.38
N ARG A 105 -9.00 -5.97 -11.08
CA ARG A 105 -8.06 -4.85 -10.99
C ARG A 105 -6.97 -5.13 -9.96
N ASN A 106 -7.34 -5.58 -8.77
CA ASN A 106 -6.39 -5.91 -7.70
C ASN A 106 -5.48 -7.09 -8.07
N ALA A 107 -5.97 -8.07 -8.84
CA ALA A 107 -5.18 -9.20 -9.31
C ALA A 107 -4.13 -8.81 -10.38
N VAL A 108 -4.50 -7.98 -11.36
CA VAL A 108 -3.55 -7.43 -12.35
C VAL A 108 -2.47 -6.63 -11.65
N MET A 109 -2.90 -5.79 -10.72
CA MET A 109 -2.05 -5.05 -9.82
C MET A 109 -1.06 -5.99 -9.08
N LEU A 110 -1.50 -7.08 -8.46
CA LEU A 110 -0.60 -8.04 -7.80
C LEU A 110 0.54 -8.52 -8.72
N GLU A 111 0.22 -8.81 -9.98
CA GLU A 111 1.16 -9.32 -10.97
C GLU A 111 2.20 -8.27 -11.38
N GLU A 112 1.80 -7.02 -11.55
CA GLU A 112 2.72 -5.90 -11.88
C GLU A 112 3.73 -5.59 -10.76
N THR A 113 3.36 -5.83 -9.50
CA THR A 113 4.21 -5.55 -8.33
C THR A 113 4.97 -6.76 -7.80
N LYS A 114 4.86 -7.92 -8.46
CA LYS A 114 5.46 -9.18 -8.00
C LYS A 114 6.97 -9.10 -7.77
N ASP A 115 7.66 -8.22 -8.48
CA ASP A 115 9.11 -8.00 -8.39
C ASP A 115 9.50 -6.82 -7.49
N THR A 116 8.53 -6.15 -6.84
CA THR A 116 8.78 -4.99 -5.98
C THR A 116 9.08 -5.43 -4.55
N ILE A 117 10.36 -5.33 -4.14
CA ILE A 117 10.79 -5.62 -2.77
C ILE A 117 10.61 -4.37 -1.90
N THR A 118 9.82 -4.48 -0.82
CA THR A 118 9.65 -3.40 0.16
C THR A 118 10.92 -3.24 0.99
N VAL A 119 11.66 -2.15 0.78
CA VAL A 119 12.87 -1.82 1.54
C VAL A 119 12.56 -0.86 2.69
N PRO A 120 13.04 -1.11 3.93
CA PRO A 120 12.84 -0.19 5.06
C PRO A 120 13.32 1.22 4.73
N ALA A 121 12.62 2.25 5.21
CA ALA A 121 12.96 3.65 4.94
C ALA A 121 14.40 4.01 5.34
N SER A 122 14.93 3.38 6.39
CA SER A 122 16.32 3.54 6.82
C SER A 122 17.35 3.08 5.77
N PHE A 123 17.05 2.03 5.00
CA PHE A 123 17.88 1.59 3.89
C PHE A 123 17.80 2.57 2.71
N MET A 124 16.60 3.06 2.38
CA MET A 124 16.44 4.08 1.34
C MET A 124 17.18 5.38 1.68
N ILE A 125 17.07 5.88 2.91
CA ILE A 125 17.75 7.11 3.35
C ILE A 125 19.27 6.93 3.25
N ARG A 126 19.81 5.78 3.68
CA ARG A 126 21.24 5.48 3.57
C ARG A 126 21.70 5.38 2.12
N MET A 127 20.92 4.72 1.26
CA MET A 127 21.21 4.62 -0.17
C MET A 127 21.22 6.01 -0.84
N LEU A 128 20.23 6.85 -0.55
CA LEU A 128 20.15 8.23 -1.05
C LEU A 128 21.30 9.10 -0.53
N ALA A 129 21.68 8.93 0.74
CA ALA A 129 22.83 9.63 1.33
C ALA A 129 24.14 9.22 0.63
N CYS A 130 24.37 7.93 0.40
CA CYS A 130 25.53 7.42 -0.33
C CYS A 130 25.58 7.96 -1.77
N LEU A 131 24.45 7.92 -2.50
CA LEU A 131 24.35 8.45 -3.86
C LEU A 131 24.65 9.96 -3.92
N ASN A 132 24.16 10.72 -2.94
CA ASN A 132 24.45 12.16 -2.83
C ASN A 132 25.92 12.44 -2.51
N GLN A 133 26.58 11.62 -1.68
CA GLN A 133 28.01 11.76 -1.41
C GLN A 133 28.86 11.46 -2.65
N ILE A 134 28.52 10.44 -3.44
CA ILE A 134 29.19 10.13 -4.71
C ILE A 134 29.03 11.29 -5.71
N ARG A 135 27.83 11.89 -5.78
CA ARG A 135 27.55 13.03 -6.65
C ARG A 135 28.31 14.29 -6.23
N ARG A 136 28.44 14.54 -4.92
CA ARG A 136 29.28 15.64 -4.38
C ARG A 136 30.78 15.40 -4.61
N GLY A 137 31.26 14.16 -4.44
CA GLY A 137 32.65 13.77 -4.69
C GLY A 137 33.10 13.86 -6.15
N ARG A 138 32.21 13.56 -7.11
CA ARG A 138 32.48 13.77 -8.56
C ARG A 138 32.58 15.26 -8.92
N ASN A 139 31.84 16.13 -8.23
CA ASN A 139 31.87 17.57 -8.50
C ASN A 139 33.14 18.25 -7.95
N THR A 140 33.75 17.71 -6.91
CA THR A 140 35.07 18.15 -6.41
C THR A 140 36.24 17.62 -7.25
N GLY A 141 36.14 16.41 -7.82
CA GLY A 141 37.18 15.82 -8.67
C GLY A 141 37.36 16.53 -10.02
N LEU A 142 36.28 17.06 -10.62
CA LEU A 142 36.36 17.86 -11.85
C LEU A 142 36.94 19.26 -11.63
N ARG A 143 36.74 19.86 -10.45
CA ARG A 143 37.31 21.18 -10.10
C ARG A 143 38.83 21.15 -9.93
N GLN A 144 39.42 20.05 -9.43
CA GLN A 144 40.88 19.93 -9.32
C GLN A 144 41.57 19.68 -10.68
N ARG A 145 40.89 19.04 -11.64
CA ARG A 145 41.46 18.74 -12.95
C ARG A 145 41.48 19.96 -13.89
N GLY A 146 40.57 20.93 -13.70
CA GLY A 146 40.59 22.21 -14.41
C GLY A 146 41.73 23.15 -13.95
N ARG A 147 42.12 23.10 -12.68
CA ARG A 147 43.13 24.02 -12.12
C ARG A 147 44.59 23.62 -12.40
N ARG A 148 44.84 22.40 -12.89
CA ARG A 148 46.19 21.92 -13.24
C ARG A 148 46.62 22.23 -14.69
N ARG A 149 45.73 22.71 -15.56
CA ARG A 149 46.07 22.99 -16.97
C ARG A 149 46.52 24.44 -17.24
N ASP A 150 46.23 25.39 -16.36
CA ASP A 150 46.58 26.81 -16.59
C ASP A 150 47.90 27.26 -15.93
N GLY A 151 48.65 26.34 -15.31
CA GLY A 151 49.87 26.68 -14.57
C GLY A 151 51.20 26.46 -15.31
N ASN A 152 51.21 26.20 -16.62
CA ASN A 152 52.45 25.76 -17.31
C ASN A 152 52.71 26.42 -18.67
N ARG A 153 52.27 27.67 -18.88
CA ARG A 153 52.64 28.48 -20.06
C ARG A 153 52.90 29.93 -19.66
N GLU A 154 54.06 30.20 -19.08
CA GLU A 154 54.71 31.51 -19.15
C GLU A 154 56.13 31.36 -18.56
N GLY A 155 57.13 31.29 -19.43
CA GLY A 155 58.53 31.19 -19.04
C GLY A 155 59.44 30.74 -20.17
N GLY A 156 59.95 31.68 -20.95
CA GLY A 156 61.23 31.53 -21.64
C GLY A 156 61.20 31.65 -23.17
N SER A 157 61.46 32.86 -23.68
CA SER A 157 62.34 33.07 -24.84
C SER A 157 62.73 34.55 -24.90
N GLU A 158 63.90 34.86 -24.34
CA GLU A 158 64.83 35.84 -24.92
C GLU A 158 65.63 35.15 -26.03
#